data_AF-A0A086T2X8-F1
#
_entry.id   AF-A0A086T2X8-F1
#
_cell.length_a   1.000
_cell.length_b   1.000
_cell.length_c   1.000
_cell.angle_alpha   90.00
_cell.angle_beta   90.00
_cell.angle_gamma   90.00
#
_symmetry.space_group_name_H-M   'P 1'
#
loop_
_entity.id
_entity.type
_entity.pdbx_description
1 polymer ?
#
loop_
_entity_poly.entity_id
_entity_poly.type
_entity_poly.pdbx_seq_one_letter_code
_entity_poly.pdbx_strand_id
1 'polypeptide(L)'
;MVDRNEDADHSGQPCRPSSILYESDCGTIVLLDIPRTLEESQALSSRVPPASSTRRIISAQPVEAPFDTPDPKCTPPTAATTNNPASHIALLMTAASVQSALDHLHTSYTGAFHLPRVVAHGGGTPPLPATGGGDPFIPEQATALHGSLQDLSRTLRDSAPAFDLIILDPPWPNRSARRRTDGYSTVPSLADMAKLLDHVPVPSHLAPSGLVAVWITNNASVLDFVTSRSGLFASWGLELVAEWTWLKVTASGEPIFTLDSAWRKPWEKLLIAKRVGAQTPVKLGSSSKTIIAVPDVHSRKPNLRGLFTDVLGPGFIGLEVFARNLTAGWWSWGDEVLQFQQPQHWVTSSPAEQ
;
A
#
# COMPACT_ATOMS: atom_id res chain seq x y z
N MET A 1 -9.00 -19.52 19.72
CA MET A 1 -7.91 -19.10 20.62
C MET A 1 -6.80 -20.14 20.52
N VAL A 2 -5.89 -19.94 19.58
CA VAL A 2 -4.64 -20.69 19.45
C VAL A 2 -3.60 -19.62 19.13
N ASP A 3 -2.72 -19.35 20.09
CA ASP A 3 -1.51 -18.58 19.85
C ASP A 3 -0.72 -19.32 18.76
N ARG A 4 -0.58 -18.69 17.59
CA ARG A 4 0.29 -19.18 16.50
C ARG A 4 1.70 -18.64 16.63
N ASN A 5 2.21 -18.61 17.85
CA ASN A 5 3.61 -18.31 18.14
C ASN A 5 4.21 -19.52 18.86
N GLU A 6 4.60 -20.54 18.07
CA GLU A 6 5.70 -21.49 18.32
C GLU A 6 5.54 -22.72 17.41
N ASP A 7 5.65 -22.53 16.09
CA ASP A 7 6.00 -23.64 15.19
C ASP A 7 7.48 -23.46 14.81
N ALA A 8 8.34 -24.16 15.55
CA ALA A 8 9.75 -24.32 15.18
C ALA A 8 9.84 -25.21 13.93
N ASP A 9 10.44 -24.68 12.87
CA ASP A 9 10.86 -25.49 11.73
C ASP A 9 11.86 -26.56 12.20
N HIS A 10 11.92 -27.72 11.52
CA HIS A 10 12.79 -28.86 11.83
C HIS A 10 14.31 -28.55 11.75
N SER A 11 14.67 -27.28 11.58
CA SER A 11 16.02 -26.72 11.52
C SER A 11 16.45 -25.97 12.79
N GLY A 12 15.57 -25.79 13.79
CA GLY A 12 15.93 -25.15 15.07
C GLY A 12 16.25 -23.65 14.99
N GLN A 13 15.95 -22.98 13.86
CA GLN A 13 16.06 -21.54 13.73
C GLN A 13 14.73 -20.86 14.12
N PRO A 14 14.76 -19.76 14.89
CA PRO A 14 13.54 -19.03 15.23
C PRO A 14 12.87 -18.51 13.95
N CYS A 15 11.63 -18.93 13.73
CA CYS A 15 10.81 -18.43 12.62
C CYS A 15 10.59 -16.92 12.81
N ARG A 16 10.83 -16.11 11.79
CA ARG A 16 10.63 -14.66 11.90
C ARG A 16 9.14 -14.35 12.03
N PRO A 17 8.75 -13.34 12.84
CA PRO A 17 7.35 -12.97 13.01
C PRO A 17 6.71 -12.58 11.67
N SER A 18 5.47 -12.99 11.48
CA SER A 18 4.64 -12.64 10.32
C SER A 18 4.41 -11.13 10.23
N SER A 19 4.29 -10.60 9.02
CA SER A 19 3.82 -9.22 8.79
C SER A 19 2.37 -8.99 9.22
N ILE A 20 1.55 -10.03 9.30
CA ILE A 20 0.18 -9.98 9.83
C ILE A 20 0.25 -10.22 11.34
N LEU A 21 0.05 -9.16 12.12
CA LEU A 21 0.12 -9.20 13.59
C LEU A 21 -1.21 -9.66 14.21
N TYR A 22 -2.31 -9.38 13.52
CA TYR A 22 -3.65 -9.81 13.89
C TYR A 22 -4.53 -9.86 12.65
N GLU A 23 -5.43 -10.82 12.59
CA GLU A 23 -6.50 -10.92 11.61
C GLU A 23 -7.78 -11.39 12.32
N SER A 24 -8.90 -10.73 12.06
CA SER A 24 -10.20 -11.17 12.60
C SER A 24 -10.64 -12.49 11.97
N ASP A 25 -11.53 -13.24 12.64
CA ASP A 25 -12.03 -14.53 12.13
C ASP A 25 -12.65 -14.45 10.72
N CYS A 26 -13.24 -13.30 10.37
CA CYS A 26 -13.81 -13.03 9.05
C CYS A 26 -12.83 -12.39 8.05
N GLY A 27 -11.58 -12.13 8.47
CA GLY A 27 -10.53 -11.53 7.65
C GLY A 27 -10.78 -10.07 7.24
N THR A 28 -11.82 -9.40 7.75
CA THR A 28 -12.14 -8.02 7.36
C THR A 28 -11.32 -6.98 8.13
N ILE A 29 -10.72 -7.33 9.26
CA ILE A 29 -9.85 -6.45 10.04
C ILE A 29 -8.48 -7.10 10.11
N VAL A 30 -7.46 -6.40 9.63
CA VAL A 30 -6.09 -6.91 9.61
C VAL A 30 -5.15 -5.86 10.17
N LEU A 31 -4.33 -6.22 11.15
CA LEU A 31 -3.24 -5.40 11.65
C LEU A 31 -1.93 -5.84 10.97
N LEU A 32 -1.28 -4.92 10.27
CA LEU A 32 -0.04 -5.17 9.53
C LEU A 32 1.15 -4.41 10.10
N ASP A 33 2.31 -5.06 10.09
CA ASP A 33 3.60 -4.39 10.19
C ASP A 33 4.13 -4.03 8.79
N ILE A 34 4.04 -2.75 8.41
CA ILE A 34 4.44 -2.27 7.07
C ILE A 34 5.88 -2.67 6.74
N PRO A 35 6.90 -2.42 7.60
CA PRO A 35 8.26 -2.81 7.29
C PRO A 35 8.40 -4.29 6.96
N ARG A 36 7.77 -5.15 7.76
CA ARG A 36 7.81 -6.58 7.55
C ARG A 36 7.12 -7.01 6.25
N THR A 37 6.00 -6.40 5.86
CA THR A 37 5.36 -6.71 4.55
C THR A 37 6.32 -6.48 3.39
N LEU A 38 7.16 -5.45 3.45
CA LEU A 38 8.11 -5.08 2.40
C LEU A 38 9.35 -5.99 2.42
N GLU A 39 9.84 -6.34 3.61
CA GLU A 39 10.92 -7.33 3.76
C GLU A 39 10.50 -8.71 3.23
N GLU A 40 9.29 -9.16 3.57
CA GLU A 40 8.72 -10.42 3.07
C GLU A 40 8.49 -10.38 1.56
N SER A 41 8.16 -9.21 0.98
CA SER A 41 7.97 -9.06 -0.46
C SER A 41 9.26 -9.24 -1.28
N GLN A 42 10.44 -9.23 -0.64
CA GLN A 42 11.73 -9.45 -1.33
C GLN A 42 12.03 -10.93 -1.58
N ALA A 43 11.20 -11.86 -1.07
CA ALA A 43 11.32 -13.30 -1.30
C ALA A 43 10.13 -13.85 -2.08
N LEU A 44 10.40 -14.85 -2.93
CA LEU A 44 9.35 -15.54 -3.70
C LEU A 44 8.29 -16.18 -2.80
N SER A 45 7.03 -16.15 -3.23
CA SER A 45 5.89 -16.65 -2.44
C SER A 45 5.95 -18.16 -2.16
N SER A 46 6.69 -18.92 -2.97
CA SER A 46 6.80 -20.38 -2.87
C SER A 46 7.88 -20.86 -1.90
N ARG A 47 8.68 -19.94 -1.35
CA ARG A 47 9.69 -20.25 -0.35
C ARG A 47 9.23 -19.67 0.98
N VAL A 48 9.29 -20.47 2.05
CA VAL A 48 9.47 -19.89 3.39
C VAL A 48 10.67 -18.96 3.26
N PRO A 49 10.56 -17.66 3.62
CA PRO A 49 11.70 -16.77 3.54
C PRO A 49 12.83 -17.49 4.25
N PRO A 50 13.94 -17.83 3.58
CA PRO A 50 15.01 -18.51 4.29
C PRO A 50 15.36 -17.62 5.48
N ALA A 51 15.65 -18.21 6.64
CA ALA A 51 16.12 -17.45 7.80
C ALA A 51 17.30 -16.51 7.44
N SER A 52 17.92 -16.76 6.27
CA SER A 52 18.94 -15.97 5.56
C SER A 52 18.49 -14.66 4.89
N SER A 53 17.24 -14.19 4.96
CA SER A 53 16.97 -12.78 4.57
C SER A 53 17.55 -11.85 5.61
N THR A 54 18.87 -11.80 5.76
CA THR A 54 19.63 -10.95 6.69
C THR A 54 19.42 -9.44 6.46
N ARG A 55 18.52 -9.07 5.57
CA ARG A 55 18.26 -7.69 5.18
C ARG A 55 17.02 -7.20 5.90
N ARG A 56 17.19 -6.11 6.65
CA ARG A 56 16.13 -5.37 7.31
C ARG A 56 15.99 -4.03 6.62
N ILE A 57 14.75 -3.55 6.43
CA ILE A 57 14.59 -2.20 5.90
C ILE A 57 14.88 -1.16 6.99
N ILE A 58 15.40 -0.01 6.57
CA ILE A 58 15.50 1.16 7.41
C ILE A 58 14.17 1.92 7.34
N SER A 59 13.55 2.08 8.51
CA SER A 59 12.23 2.67 8.70
C SER A 59 12.31 4.00 9.46
N ALA A 60 11.22 4.77 9.37
CA ALA A 60 10.99 5.90 10.25
C ALA A 60 10.67 5.41 11.68
N GLN A 61 10.88 6.29 12.65
CA GLN A 61 10.39 6.07 14.01
C GLN A 61 8.88 5.84 13.99
N PRO A 62 8.35 4.89 14.80
CA PRO A 62 6.92 4.77 15.01
C PRO A 62 6.32 6.11 15.46
N VAL A 63 5.08 6.38 15.04
CA VAL A 63 4.37 7.58 15.48
C VAL A 63 3.86 7.32 16.89
N GLU A 64 4.45 7.95 17.91
CA GLU A 64 4.11 7.68 19.31
C GLU A 64 2.79 8.32 19.75
N ALA A 65 2.45 9.49 19.20
CA ALA A 65 1.25 10.24 19.56
C ALA A 65 0.52 10.78 18.33
N PRO A 66 -0.82 10.97 18.39
CA PRO A 66 -1.56 11.60 17.31
C PRO A 66 -1.02 13.00 16.98
N PHE A 67 -1.04 13.36 15.70
CA PHE A 67 -0.64 14.70 15.28
C PHE A 67 -1.75 15.71 15.53
N ASP A 68 -1.35 16.92 15.94
CA ASP A 68 -2.27 18.05 15.98
C ASP A 68 -2.82 18.34 14.57
N THR A 69 -4.14 18.47 14.49
CA THR A 69 -4.78 18.93 13.27
C THR A 69 -4.82 20.46 13.24
N PRO A 70 -4.53 21.11 12.10
CA PRO A 70 -4.66 22.56 11.97
C PRO A 70 -6.14 23.01 11.87
N ASP A 71 -7.07 22.18 12.36
CA ASP A 71 -8.50 22.39 12.22
C ASP A 71 -8.92 23.56 13.12
N PRO A 72 -9.72 24.52 12.61
CA PRO A 72 -10.21 25.60 13.43
C PRO A 72 -11.04 25.04 14.59
N LYS A 73 -10.60 25.29 15.84
CA LYS A 73 -11.18 24.78 17.10
C LYS A 73 -12.69 25.06 17.29
N CYS A 74 -13.30 25.91 16.46
CA CYS A 74 -14.66 26.42 16.64
C CYS A 74 -15.60 26.25 15.44
N THR A 75 -15.23 25.49 14.41
CA THR A 75 -16.15 25.23 13.29
C THR A 75 -16.71 23.82 13.42
N PRO A 76 -18.04 23.62 13.48
CA PRO A 76 -18.58 22.27 13.46
C PRO A 76 -18.08 21.53 12.20
N PRO A 77 -17.83 20.21 12.28
CA PRO A 77 -17.24 19.42 11.19
C PRO A 77 -18.06 19.42 9.89
N THR A 78 -19.23 20.07 9.90
CA THR A 78 -20.16 20.24 8.78
C THR A 78 -19.81 21.37 7.82
N ALA A 79 -18.95 22.34 8.20
CA ALA A 79 -18.76 23.56 7.41
C ALA A 79 -17.57 23.54 6.43
N ALA A 80 -16.69 22.55 6.51
CA ALA A 80 -15.49 22.49 5.68
C ALA A 80 -15.55 21.34 4.66
N THR A 81 -15.89 21.70 3.43
CA THR A 81 -15.32 21.15 2.19
C THR A 81 -15.86 19.84 1.59
N THR A 82 -17.17 19.56 1.70
CA THR A 82 -17.84 18.72 0.69
C THR A 82 -19.19 19.32 0.30
N ASN A 83 -19.26 20.03 -0.83
CA ASN A 83 -20.53 20.54 -1.37
C ASN A 83 -21.48 19.41 -1.86
N ASN A 84 -21.10 18.14 -1.69
CA ASN A 84 -21.84 16.97 -2.12
C ASN A 84 -22.21 16.08 -0.91
N PRO A 85 -23.51 16.01 -0.52
CA PRO A 85 -24.00 15.18 0.58
C PRO A 85 -23.59 13.71 0.47
N ALA A 86 -23.52 13.13 -0.73
CA ALA A 86 -23.14 11.74 -0.91
C ALA A 86 -21.68 11.48 -0.50
N SER A 87 -20.77 12.41 -0.83
CA SER A 87 -19.37 12.31 -0.42
C SER A 87 -19.20 12.46 1.09
N HIS A 88 -20.03 13.29 1.73
CA HIS A 88 -20.04 13.43 3.18
C HIS A 88 -20.52 12.13 3.86
N ILE A 89 -21.61 11.54 3.37
CA ILE A 89 -22.11 10.25 3.85
C ILE A 89 -21.04 9.17 3.70
N ALA A 90 -20.37 9.08 2.55
CA ALA A 90 -19.31 8.11 2.33
C ALA A 90 -18.16 8.27 3.33
N LEU A 91 -17.75 9.50 3.66
CA LEU A 91 -16.74 9.76 4.69
C LEU A 91 -17.20 9.31 6.08
N LEU A 92 -18.45 9.59 6.45
CA LEU A 92 -19.02 9.15 7.73
C LEU A 92 -19.12 7.63 7.83
N MET A 93 -19.51 6.96 6.74
CA MET A 93 -19.56 5.48 6.66
C MET A 93 -18.17 4.87 6.80
N THR A 94 -17.15 5.45 6.14
CA THR A 94 -15.76 5.02 6.31
C THR A 94 -15.28 5.25 7.75
N ALA A 95 -15.56 6.42 8.35
CA ALA A 95 -15.18 6.72 9.73
C ALA A 95 -15.82 5.74 10.73
N ALA A 96 -17.12 5.44 10.58
CA ALA A 96 -17.82 4.48 11.42
C ALA A 96 -17.27 3.05 11.27
N SER A 97 -16.95 2.64 10.04
CA SER A 97 -16.37 1.32 9.78
C SER A 97 -14.97 1.19 10.39
N VAL A 98 -14.16 2.23 10.28
CA VAL A 98 -12.83 2.32 10.90
C VAL A 98 -12.91 2.31 12.42
N GLN A 99 -13.84 3.06 13.02
CA GLN A 99 -14.03 3.08 14.47
C GLN A 99 -14.43 1.70 14.99
N SER A 100 -15.39 1.03 14.33
CA SER A 100 -15.78 -0.34 14.66
C SER A 100 -14.59 -1.31 14.57
N ALA A 101 -13.75 -1.18 13.55
CA ALA A 101 -12.55 -2.00 13.40
C ALA A 101 -11.52 -1.76 14.52
N LEU A 102 -11.35 -0.51 14.94
CA LEU A 102 -10.50 -0.17 16.09
C LEU A 102 -11.05 -0.74 17.40
N ASP A 103 -12.34 -0.56 17.68
CA ASP A 103 -12.97 -1.06 18.91
C ASP A 103 -12.83 -2.59 19.02
N HIS A 104 -13.04 -3.29 17.89
CA HIS A 104 -12.80 -4.72 17.78
C HIS A 104 -11.34 -5.07 18.07
N LEU A 105 -10.39 -4.37 17.44
CA LEU A 105 -8.97 -4.64 17.59
C LEU A 105 -8.49 -4.40 19.03
N HIS A 106 -8.88 -3.29 19.67
CA HIS A 106 -8.53 -3.00 21.07
C HIS A 106 -9.06 -4.04 22.06
N THR A 107 -10.20 -4.67 21.75
CA THR A 107 -10.79 -5.72 22.58
C THR A 107 -10.13 -7.09 22.32
N SER A 108 -9.73 -7.35 21.08
CA SER A 108 -9.32 -8.69 20.63
C SER A 108 -7.80 -8.89 20.55
N TYR A 109 -7.02 -7.81 20.60
CA TYR A 109 -5.57 -7.84 20.42
C TYR A 109 -4.86 -7.00 21.49
N THR A 110 -3.90 -7.61 22.18
CA THR A 110 -3.12 -6.98 23.26
C THR A 110 -1.63 -6.85 22.93
N GLY A 111 -1.23 -7.27 21.73
CA GLY A 111 0.17 -7.20 21.29
C GLY A 111 0.57 -5.80 20.80
N ALA A 112 1.83 -5.67 20.39
CA ALA A 112 2.35 -4.43 19.83
C ALA A 112 1.78 -4.17 18.42
N PHE A 113 1.49 -2.92 18.09
CA PHE A 113 0.94 -2.52 16.79
C PHE A 113 1.98 -2.48 15.66
N HIS A 114 3.24 -2.70 16.00
CA HIS A 114 4.35 -2.83 15.05
C HIS A 114 5.44 -3.72 15.64
N LEU A 115 6.28 -4.28 14.77
CA LEU A 115 7.48 -5.01 15.15
C LEU A 115 8.64 -4.03 15.44
N PRO A 116 9.72 -4.48 16.10
CA PRO A 116 10.91 -3.65 16.29
C PRO A 116 11.48 -3.14 14.96
N ARG A 117 11.54 -1.81 14.81
CA ARG A 117 12.03 -1.13 13.60
C ARG A 117 13.54 -0.94 13.64
N VAL A 118 14.18 -1.12 12.50
CA VAL A 118 15.55 -0.64 12.29
C VAL A 118 15.47 0.81 11.84
N VAL A 119 16.04 1.72 12.62
CA VAL A 119 15.97 3.16 12.39
C VAL A 119 17.37 3.71 12.08
N ALA A 120 17.46 4.68 11.17
CA ALA A 120 18.73 5.32 10.87
C ALA A 120 19.30 5.99 12.14
N HIS A 121 20.61 5.81 12.38
CA HIS A 121 21.30 6.47 13.48
C HIS A 121 21.16 8.00 13.34
N GLY A 122 20.57 8.66 14.34
CA GLY A 122 20.35 10.11 14.36
C GLY A 122 18.89 10.57 14.26
N GLY A 123 17.89 9.67 14.20
CA GLY A 123 16.47 10.01 14.35
C GLY A 123 15.84 10.83 13.21
N GLY A 124 16.60 11.12 12.15
CA GLY A 124 16.13 11.81 10.95
C GLY A 124 15.65 10.86 9.85
N THR A 125 14.91 11.41 8.89
CA THR A 125 14.69 10.81 7.58
C THR A 125 16.04 10.42 6.99
N PRO A 126 16.22 9.23 6.37
CA PRO A 126 17.49 8.90 5.72
C PRO A 126 17.84 10.05 4.76
N PRO A 127 19.10 10.55 4.79
CA PRO A 127 19.48 11.70 3.99
C PRO A 127 19.18 11.42 2.50
N LEU A 128 18.82 12.49 1.77
CA LEU A 128 18.87 12.52 0.30
C LEU A 128 20.16 11.85 -0.18
N PRO A 129 20.14 11.12 -1.31
CA PRO A 129 21.15 10.14 -1.65
C PRO A 129 22.54 10.74 -1.46
N ALA A 130 23.19 10.32 -0.37
CA ALA A 130 24.63 10.42 -0.31
C ALA A 130 25.11 9.57 -1.48
N THR A 131 26.04 10.11 -2.25
CA THR A 131 26.78 9.44 -3.32
C THR A 131 27.65 8.29 -2.79
N GLY A 132 27.07 7.41 -1.96
CA GLY A 132 27.65 6.17 -1.46
C GLY A 132 27.30 5.05 -2.42
N GLY A 133 28.27 4.68 -3.26
CA GLY A 133 28.11 3.76 -4.39
C GLY A 133 27.90 2.30 -3.98
N GLY A 134 26.66 1.83 -4.13
CA GLY A 134 26.34 0.41 -4.24
C GLY A 134 25.15 0.23 -5.20
N ASP A 135 25.11 -0.91 -5.89
CA ASP A 135 24.01 -1.21 -6.81
C ASP A 135 22.70 -1.41 -6.03
N PRO A 136 21.55 -0.99 -6.60
CA PRO A 136 20.24 -1.22 -5.99
C PRO A 136 19.98 -2.72 -5.80
N PHE A 137 19.33 -3.07 -4.71
CA PHE A 137 18.95 -4.44 -4.44
C PHE A 137 17.77 -4.88 -5.30
N ILE A 138 17.99 -5.87 -6.17
CA ILE A 138 16.94 -6.43 -7.02
C ILE A 138 16.52 -7.80 -6.47
N PRO A 139 15.25 -7.98 -6.05
CA PRO A 139 14.74 -9.26 -5.60
C PRO A 139 14.75 -10.32 -6.70
N GLU A 140 14.77 -11.58 -6.31
CA GLU A 140 14.71 -12.71 -7.24
C GLU A 140 13.48 -12.60 -8.14
N GLN A 141 13.69 -12.73 -9.45
CA GLN A 141 12.65 -12.67 -10.49
C GLN A 141 11.82 -11.37 -10.50
N ALA A 142 12.27 -10.30 -9.83
CA ALA A 142 11.66 -8.99 -9.99
C ALA A 142 12.07 -8.37 -11.33
N THR A 143 11.11 -7.81 -12.06
CA THR A 143 11.35 -7.08 -13.31
C THR A 143 11.04 -5.60 -13.10
N ALA A 144 12.06 -4.75 -13.20
CA ALA A 144 11.92 -3.31 -13.04
C ALA A 144 11.88 -2.59 -14.39
N LEU A 145 10.81 -1.85 -14.65
CA LEU A 145 10.69 -0.88 -15.73
C LEU A 145 10.97 0.51 -15.17
N HIS A 146 12.21 0.96 -15.27
CA HIS A 146 12.65 2.25 -14.72
C HIS A 146 12.54 3.35 -15.76
N GLY A 147 11.53 4.19 -15.61
CA GLY A 147 11.27 5.32 -16.52
C GLY A 147 9.78 5.62 -16.63
N SER A 148 9.49 6.64 -17.45
CA SER A 148 8.14 7.20 -17.57
C SER A 148 7.15 6.20 -18.16
N LEU A 149 5.86 6.40 -17.86
CA LEU A 149 4.82 5.58 -18.46
C LEU A 149 4.76 5.74 -19.97
N GLN A 150 5.03 6.96 -20.46
CA GLN A 150 5.01 7.28 -21.88
C GLN A 150 6.07 6.47 -22.64
N ASP A 151 7.30 6.47 -22.14
CA ASP A 151 8.45 5.91 -22.84
C ASP A 151 8.43 4.38 -22.85
N LEU A 152 8.02 3.78 -21.73
CA LEU A 152 8.09 2.32 -21.54
C LEU A 152 6.77 1.60 -21.82
N SER A 153 5.71 2.31 -22.20
CA SER A 153 4.40 1.71 -22.53
C SER A 153 4.50 0.64 -23.61
N ARG A 154 5.35 0.85 -24.64
CA ARG A 154 5.58 -0.13 -25.70
C ARG A 154 6.34 -1.35 -25.18
N THR A 155 7.39 -1.12 -24.41
CA THR A 155 8.18 -2.20 -23.80
C THR A 155 7.30 -3.13 -22.96
N LEU A 156 6.41 -2.56 -22.13
CA LEU A 156 5.46 -3.36 -21.36
C LEU A 156 4.53 -4.15 -22.28
N ARG A 157 3.96 -3.53 -23.32
CA ARG A 157 3.08 -4.22 -24.28
C ARG A 157 3.73 -5.42 -24.96
N ASP A 158 5.00 -5.30 -25.33
CA ASP A 158 5.67 -6.29 -26.15
C ASP A 158 6.27 -7.44 -25.32
N SER A 159 6.59 -7.20 -24.04
CA SER A 159 7.37 -8.15 -23.23
C SER A 159 6.69 -8.63 -21.95
N ALA A 160 5.67 -7.92 -21.45
CA ALA A 160 5.04 -8.27 -20.19
C ALA A 160 4.04 -9.43 -20.36
N PRO A 161 3.94 -10.33 -19.36
CA PRO A 161 2.90 -11.34 -19.33
C PRO A 161 1.53 -10.73 -19.07
N ALA A 162 0.50 -11.58 -18.99
CA ALA A 162 -0.72 -11.21 -18.30
C ALA A 162 -0.52 -11.27 -16.78
N PHE A 163 -1.12 -10.34 -16.05
CA PHE A 163 -1.03 -10.19 -14.62
C PHE A 163 -2.35 -10.59 -13.95
N ASP A 164 -2.23 -11.34 -12.86
CA ASP A 164 -3.35 -11.69 -11.98
C ASP A 164 -3.74 -10.51 -11.10
N LEU A 165 -2.79 -9.62 -10.79
CA LEU A 165 -3.01 -8.41 -10.02
C LEU A 165 -2.23 -7.23 -10.60
N ILE A 166 -2.92 -6.12 -10.85
CA ILE A 166 -2.27 -4.84 -11.18
C ILE A 166 -2.57 -3.84 -10.06
N ILE A 167 -1.55 -3.36 -9.37
CA ILE A 167 -1.66 -2.35 -8.32
C ILE A 167 -1.16 -1.01 -8.86
N LEU A 168 -1.90 0.06 -8.59
CA LEU A 168 -1.51 1.42 -8.95
C LEU A 168 -1.53 2.32 -7.70
N ASP A 169 -0.48 3.13 -7.53
CA ASP A 169 -0.44 4.26 -6.59
C ASP A 169 -0.17 5.59 -7.33
N PRO A 170 -1.14 6.09 -8.13
CA PRO A 170 -0.90 7.26 -8.98
C PRO A 170 -0.59 8.51 -8.16
N PRO A 171 0.26 9.42 -8.68
CA PRO A 171 0.55 10.70 -8.03
C PRO A 171 -0.62 11.68 -8.22
N TRP A 172 -1.73 11.43 -7.51
CA TRP A 172 -2.97 12.20 -7.66
C TRP A 172 -2.73 13.72 -7.50
N PRO A 173 -3.35 14.56 -8.36
CA PRO A 173 -3.20 16.00 -8.27
C PRO A 173 -3.58 16.53 -6.89
N ASN A 174 -2.63 17.19 -6.21
CA ASN A 174 -2.85 17.79 -4.90
C ASN A 174 -2.44 19.27 -4.90
N ARG A 175 -3.32 20.14 -4.40
CA ARG A 175 -3.07 21.59 -4.28
C ARG A 175 -1.83 21.92 -3.44
N SER A 176 -1.47 21.11 -2.45
CA SER A 176 -0.28 21.33 -1.61
C SER A 176 1.03 20.89 -2.29
N ALA A 177 0.98 19.84 -3.12
CA ALA A 177 2.15 19.35 -3.86
C ALA A 177 2.57 20.33 -4.98
N ARG A 178 1.63 21.11 -5.53
CA ARG A 178 1.88 22.16 -6.54
C ARG A 178 2.83 23.27 -6.08
N ARG A 179 3.14 23.39 -4.79
CA ARG A 179 4.01 24.46 -4.24
C ARG A 179 5.46 24.02 -3.99
N ARG A 180 5.79 22.73 -4.14
CA ARG A 180 7.17 22.25 -4.04
C ARG A 180 7.74 22.07 -5.45
N THR A 181 8.71 22.90 -5.79
CA THR A 181 9.40 22.98 -7.09
C THR A 181 10.60 22.02 -7.18
N ASP A 182 10.61 20.95 -6.38
CA ASP A 182 11.75 20.05 -6.28
C ASP A 182 11.43 18.71 -6.96
N GLY A 183 11.81 18.61 -8.25
CA GLY A 183 12.13 17.36 -8.93
C GLY A 183 11.00 16.41 -9.35
N TYR A 184 9.79 16.49 -8.79
CA TYR A 184 8.69 15.60 -9.17
C TYR A 184 7.89 16.17 -10.34
N SER A 185 7.66 15.37 -11.39
CA SER A 185 6.71 15.72 -12.45
C SER A 185 5.29 15.63 -11.88
N THR A 186 4.83 16.71 -11.24
CA THR A 186 3.50 16.72 -10.61
C THR A 186 2.43 16.77 -11.70
N VAL A 187 1.49 15.83 -11.66
CA VAL A 187 0.33 15.84 -12.56
C VAL A 187 -0.60 16.97 -12.12
N PRO A 188 -0.82 18.02 -12.95
CA PRO A 188 -1.45 19.25 -12.47
C PRO A 188 -2.98 19.17 -12.42
N SER A 189 -3.60 18.22 -13.14
CA SER A 189 -5.05 18.05 -13.23
C SER A 189 -5.46 16.58 -13.38
N LEU A 190 -6.74 16.26 -13.13
CA LEU A 190 -7.28 14.92 -13.39
C LEU A 190 -7.31 14.58 -14.89
N ALA A 191 -7.41 15.57 -15.76
CA ALA A 191 -7.35 15.35 -17.20
C ALA A 191 -5.94 14.91 -17.65
N ASP A 192 -4.89 15.48 -17.06
CA ASP A 192 -3.52 15.05 -17.33
C ASP A 192 -3.23 13.68 -16.68
N MET A 193 -3.88 13.39 -15.54
CA MET A 193 -3.83 12.06 -14.93
C MET A 193 -4.48 11.00 -15.84
N ALA A 194 -5.60 11.32 -16.48
CA ALA A 194 -6.23 10.42 -17.45
C ALA A 194 -5.26 10.07 -18.59
N LYS A 195 -4.66 11.08 -19.23
CA LYS A 195 -3.66 10.88 -20.30
C LYS A 195 -2.47 10.05 -19.84
N LEU A 196 -2.00 10.27 -18.61
CA LEU A 196 -0.89 9.50 -18.04
C LEU A 196 -1.28 8.03 -17.86
N LEU A 197 -2.48 7.76 -17.34
CA LEU A 197 -2.99 6.41 -17.10
C LEU A 197 -3.36 5.66 -18.39
N ASP A 198 -3.67 6.36 -19.48
CA ASP A 198 -3.91 5.77 -20.81
C ASP A 198 -2.68 5.00 -21.34
N HIS A 199 -1.48 5.34 -20.85
CA HIS A 199 -0.26 4.61 -21.20
C HIS A 199 -0.13 3.25 -20.50
N VAL A 200 -0.92 2.97 -19.47
CA VAL A 200 -0.93 1.67 -18.78
C VAL A 200 -1.87 0.73 -19.53
N PRO A 201 -1.37 -0.32 -20.20
CA PRO A 201 -2.19 -1.18 -21.06
C PRO A 201 -2.95 -2.25 -20.24
N VAL A 202 -3.71 -1.82 -19.22
CA VAL A 202 -4.48 -2.70 -18.32
C VAL A 202 -5.37 -3.68 -19.10
N PRO A 203 -6.18 -3.27 -20.11
CA PRO A 203 -7.10 -4.19 -20.76
C PRO A 203 -6.43 -5.40 -21.44
N SER A 204 -5.21 -5.21 -21.97
CA SER A 204 -4.47 -6.25 -22.69
C SER A 204 -3.56 -7.10 -21.81
N HIS A 205 -3.17 -6.61 -20.64
CA HIS A 205 -2.30 -7.35 -19.69
C HIS A 205 -3.02 -7.82 -18.43
N LEU A 206 -4.30 -7.54 -18.23
CA LEU A 206 -5.05 -8.12 -17.12
C LEU A 206 -5.53 -9.54 -17.48
N ALA A 207 -5.14 -10.53 -16.67
CA ALA A 207 -5.61 -11.90 -16.81
C ALA A 207 -7.16 -11.98 -16.79
N PRO A 208 -7.78 -13.04 -17.35
CA PRO A 208 -9.25 -13.14 -17.43
C PRO A 208 -9.97 -12.99 -16.07
N SER A 209 -9.38 -13.53 -14.99
CA SER A 209 -9.84 -13.40 -13.61
C SER A 209 -9.00 -12.42 -12.77
N GLY A 210 -8.20 -11.59 -13.43
CA GLY A 210 -7.29 -10.67 -12.76
C GLY A 210 -8.02 -9.51 -12.07
N LEU A 211 -7.36 -8.94 -11.08
CA LEU A 211 -7.83 -7.79 -10.32
C LEU A 211 -6.97 -6.55 -10.59
N VAL A 212 -7.58 -5.39 -10.50
CA VAL A 212 -6.89 -4.09 -10.53
C VAL A 212 -7.19 -3.37 -9.23
N ALA A 213 -6.16 -2.96 -8.52
CA ALA A 213 -6.27 -2.26 -7.25
C ALA A 213 -5.64 -0.86 -7.36
N VAL A 214 -6.40 0.19 -7.07
CA VAL A 214 -5.95 1.57 -7.20
C VAL A 214 -6.03 2.27 -5.86
N TRP A 215 -4.88 2.73 -5.36
CA TRP A 215 -4.84 3.63 -4.20
C TRP A 215 -5.41 4.98 -4.59
N ILE A 216 -6.31 5.51 -3.77
CA ILE A 216 -6.91 6.83 -3.95
C ILE A 216 -6.83 7.67 -2.67
N THR A 217 -6.86 8.98 -2.86
CA THR A 217 -7.05 9.93 -1.76
C THR A 217 -8.52 10.04 -1.37
N ASN A 218 -8.83 10.63 -0.21
CA ASN A 218 -10.21 10.94 0.21
C ASN A 218 -10.87 12.08 -0.59
N ASN A 219 -10.31 12.46 -1.75
CA ASN A 219 -10.88 13.47 -2.63
C ASN A 219 -12.01 12.87 -3.47
N ALA A 220 -13.22 13.40 -3.29
CA ALA A 220 -14.42 12.94 -4.01
C ALA A 220 -14.28 13.01 -5.54
N SER A 221 -13.54 13.98 -6.08
CA SER A 221 -13.28 14.07 -7.53
C SER A 221 -12.35 12.97 -8.03
N VAL A 222 -11.42 12.48 -7.20
CA VAL A 222 -10.57 11.34 -7.55
C VAL A 222 -11.41 10.06 -7.55
N LEU A 223 -12.24 9.87 -6.52
CA LEU A 223 -13.17 8.74 -6.45
C LEU A 223 -14.09 8.71 -7.69
N ASP A 224 -14.76 9.83 -7.99
CA ASP A 224 -15.65 9.95 -9.16
C ASP A 224 -14.90 9.74 -10.49
N PHE A 225 -13.70 10.29 -10.63
CA PHE A 225 -12.84 10.04 -11.79
C PHE A 225 -12.55 8.55 -12.00
N VAL A 226 -12.31 7.79 -10.92
CA VAL A 226 -12.01 6.36 -11.02
C VAL A 226 -13.27 5.53 -11.28
N THR A 227 -14.38 5.80 -10.57
CA THR A 227 -15.54 4.90 -10.51
C THR A 227 -16.76 5.33 -11.33
N SER A 228 -16.77 6.53 -11.91
CA SER A 228 -17.92 6.97 -12.73
C SER A 228 -18.10 6.10 -13.99
N ARG A 229 -19.29 6.19 -14.60
CA ARG A 229 -19.63 5.41 -15.81
C ARG A 229 -18.75 5.71 -17.03
N SER A 230 -18.06 6.85 -17.03
CA SER A 230 -17.08 7.25 -18.03
C SER A 230 -15.70 7.48 -17.41
N GLY A 231 -15.48 6.94 -16.21
CA GLY A 231 -14.24 7.08 -15.47
C GLY A 231 -13.19 6.06 -15.88
N LEU A 232 -12.10 6.02 -15.10
CA LEU A 232 -10.95 5.16 -15.35
C LEU A 232 -11.33 3.68 -15.50
N PHE A 233 -12.08 3.12 -14.54
CA PHE A 233 -12.48 1.72 -14.59
C PHE A 233 -13.34 1.40 -15.81
N ALA A 234 -14.27 2.28 -16.17
CA ALA A 234 -15.09 2.11 -17.36
C ALA A 234 -14.24 2.11 -18.64
N SER A 235 -13.25 3.01 -18.74
CA SER A 235 -12.32 3.06 -19.88
C SER A 235 -11.46 1.79 -20.04
N TRP A 236 -11.20 1.09 -18.93
CA TRP A 236 -10.48 -0.19 -18.93
C TRP A 236 -11.40 -1.42 -19.02
N GLY A 237 -12.73 -1.24 -19.11
CA GLY A 237 -13.69 -2.34 -19.13
C GLY A 237 -13.78 -3.09 -17.80
N LEU A 238 -13.62 -2.37 -16.68
CA LEU A 238 -13.63 -2.89 -15.32
C LEU A 238 -14.85 -2.40 -14.54
N GLU A 239 -15.25 -3.18 -13.54
CA GLU A 239 -16.24 -2.82 -12.53
C GLU A 239 -15.65 -2.93 -11.12
N LEU A 240 -15.99 -1.97 -10.26
CA LEU A 240 -15.61 -1.97 -8.85
C LEU A 240 -16.29 -3.14 -8.12
N VAL A 241 -15.51 -3.91 -7.37
CA VAL A 241 -16.01 -5.07 -6.60
C VAL A 241 -15.73 -4.99 -5.11
N ALA A 242 -14.70 -4.27 -4.68
CA ALA A 242 -14.40 -4.10 -3.27
C ALA A 242 -13.69 -2.76 -3.00
N GLU A 243 -13.82 -2.28 -1.77
CA GLU A 243 -13.07 -1.16 -1.23
C GLU A 243 -12.36 -1.61 0.04
N TRP A 244 -11.04 -1.46 0.09
CA TRP A 244 -10.25 -1.64 1.30
C TRP A 244 -9.82 -0.28 1.85
N THR A 245 -9.77 -0.15 3.17
CA THR A 245 -9.36 1.08 3.87
C THR A 245 -8.08 0.80 4.63
N TRP A 246 -7.02 1.55 4.33
CA TRP A 246 -5.80 1.55 5.15
C TRP A 246 -5.89 2.66 6.19
N LEU A 247 -6.11 2.28 7.45
CA LEU A 247 -6.07 3.14 8.62
C LEU A 247 -4.65 3.22 9.19
N LYS A 248 -4.20 4.46 9.41
CA LYS A 248 -2.92 4.78 10.01
C LYS A 248 -3.10 5.08 11.49
N VAL A 249 -2.38 4.33 12.31
CA VAL A 249 -2.42 4.45 13.77
C VAL A 249 -1.03 4.76 14.36
N THR A 250 -1.01 5.23 15.60
CA THR A 250 0.18 5.38 16.43
C THR A 250 0.69 4.01 16.89
N ALA A 251 1.87 4.00 17.53
CA ALA A 251 2.42 2.81 18.19
C ALA A 251 1.48 2.24 19.28
N SER A 252 0.62 3.07 19.85
CA SER A 252 -0.41 2.70 20.83
C SER A 252 -1.76 2.28 20.22
N GLY A 253 -1.91 2.34 18.90
CA GLY A 253 -3.17 1.95 18.22
C GLY A 253 -4.19 3.07 18.05
N GLU A 254 -3.86 4.31 18.40
CA GLU A 254 -4.73 5.47 18.21
C GLU A 254 -4.63 6.00 16.78
N PRO A 255 -5.70 6.52 16.16
CA PRO A 255 -5.61 7.20 14.87
C PRO A 255 -4.59 8.35 14.87
N ILE A 256 -3.71 8.42 13.85
CA ILE A 256 -2.69 9.49 13.78
C ILE A 256 -3.27 10.91 13.61
N PHE A 257 -4.54 11.00 13.24
CA PHE A 257 -5.37 12.21 13.24
C PHE A 257 -6.73 11.81 13.76
N THR A 258 -7.49 12.75 14.34
CA THR A 258 -8.87 12.47 14.74
C THR A 258 -9.72 12.06 13.53
N LEU A 259 -10.61 11.08 13.71
CA LEU A 259 -11.48 10.59 12.61
C LEU A 259 -12.40 11.71 12.09
N ASP A 260 -12.75 12.66 12.96
CA ASP A 260 -13.61 13.80 12.67
C ASP A 260 -12.88 14.97 11.98
N SER A 261 -11.57 14.90 11.79
CA SER A 261 -10.81 16.01 11.20
C SER A 261 -11.33 16.38 9.82
N ALA A 262 -11.57 17.66 9.59
CA ALA A 262 -12.12 18.14 8.33
C ALA A 262 -11.10 18.07 7.18
N TRP A 263 -9.82 18.25 7.50
CA TRP A 263 -8.77 18.46 6.49
C TRP A 263 -7.89 17.23 6.27
N ARG A 264 -7.65 16.42 7.31
CA ARG A 264 -6.76 15.27 7.25
C ARG A 264 -7.43 14.04 7.82
N LYS A 265 -7.68 13.05 6.96
CA LYS A 265 -8.15 11.74 7.42
C LYS A 265 -6.96 10.82 7.69
N PRO A 266 -6.98 10.02 8.77
CA PRO A 266 -5.94 9.05 9.08
C PRO A 266 -6.03 7.79 8.21
N TRP A 267 -6.79 7.78 7.12
CA TRP A 267 -6.91 6.61 6.25
C TRP A 267 -6.76 6.94 4.77
N GLU A 268 -6.41 5.94 3.98
CA GLU A 268 -6.41 5.93 2.52
C GLU A 268 -7.28 4.78 2.01
N LYS A 269 -7.83 4.89 0.80
CA LYS A 269 -8.69 3.86 0.21
C LYS A 269 -7.98 3.15 -0.93
N LEU A 270 -8.22 1.86 -1.05
CA LEU A 270 -7.81 1.01 -2.17
C LEU A 270 -9.07 0.50 -2.85
N LEU A 271 -9.31 0.95 -4.08
CA LEU A 271 -10.42 0.50 -4.90
C LEU A 271 -10.00 -0.74 -5.69
N ILE A 272 -10.77 -1.83 -5.57
CA ILE A 272 -10.48 -3.09 -6.25
C ILE A 272 -11.55 -3.33 -7.29
N ALA A 273 -11.12 -3.51 -8.54
CA ALA A 273 -11.96 -3.75 -9.69
C ALA A 273 -11.56 -5.05 -10.39
N LYS A 274 -12.51 -5.62 -11.12
CA LYS A 274 -12.29 -6.77 -12.02
C LYS A 274 -12.88 -6.46 -13.39
N ARG A 275 -12.58 -7.29 -14.38
CA ARG A 275 -13.23 -7.22 -15.69
C ARG A 275 -14.75 -7.35 -15.57
N VAL A 276 -15.50 -6.51 -16.30
CA VAL A 276 -16.97 -6.58 -16.33
C VAL A 276 -17.41 -7.98 -16.71
N GLY A 277 -18.30 -8.58 -15.92
CA GLY A 277 -18.84 -9.92 -16.16
C GLY A 277 -17.93 -11.09 -15.76
N ALA A 278 -16.69 -10.84 -15.30
CA ALA A 278 -15.86 -11.89 -14.69
C ALA A 278 -16.43 -12.34 -13.34
N GLN A 279 -16.02 -13.49 -12.82
CA GLN A 279 -16.44 -13.89 -11.47
C GLN A 279 -15.61 -13.19 -10.40
N THR A 280 -16.26 -12.69 -9.35
CA THR A 280 -15.57 -12.14 -8.18
C THR A 280 -15.00 -13.29 -7.35
N PRO A 281 -13.70 -13.27 -6.98
CA PRO A 281 -13.14 -14.28 -6.09
C PRO A 281 -13.91 -14.33 -4.76
N VAL A 282 -14.30 -15.52 -4.32
CA VAL A 282 -15.13 -15.72 -3.11
C VAL A 282 -14.49 -15.10 -1.87
N LYS A 283 -13.16 -15.26 -1.73
CA LYS A 283 -12.38 -14.72 -0.59
C LYS A 283 -12.17 -13.21 -0.63
N LEU A 284 -12.36 -12.55 -1.78
CA LEU A 284 -12.41 -11.09 -1.81
C LEU A 284 -13.68 -10.61 -1.10
N GLY A 285 -14.75 -11.40 -1.20
CA GLY A 285 -16.05 -11.12 -0.61
C GLY A 285 -16.69 -9.84 -1.13
N SER A 286 -17.91 -9.56 -0.69
CA SER A 286 -18.57 -8.25 -0.86
C SER A 286 -18.29 -7.30 0.33
N SER A 287 -17.43 -7.72 1.27
CA SER A 287 -17.17 -7.02 2.52
C SER A 287 -15.95 -6.11 2.41
N SER A 288 -16.12 -4.85 2.80
CA SER A 288 -15.00 -3.92 2.99
C SER A 288 -13.99 -4.48 3.99
N LYS A 289 -12.69 -4.28 3.71
CA LYS A 289 -11.58 -4.67 4.59
C LYS A 289 -10.92 -3.44 5.18
N THR A 290 -10.61 -3.44 6.47
CA THR A 290 -9.82 -2.41 7.14
C THR A 290 -8.44 -2.96 7.47
N ILE A 291 -7.43 -2.40 6.83
CA ILE A 291 -6.02 -2.63 7.11
C ILE A 291 -5.58 -1.58 8.12
N ILE A 292 -5.14 -1.99 9.28
CA ILE A 292 -4.64 -1.11 10.35
C ILE A 292 -3.13 -1.26 10.39
N ALA A 293 -2.38 -0.16 10.40
CA ALA A 293 -0.93 -0.23 10.52
C ALA A 293 -0.32 1.08 11.02
N VAL A 294 0.80 0.97 11.73
CA VAL A 294 1.64 2.13 12.04
C VAL A 294 2.40 2.56 10.77
N PRO A 295 2.26 3.81 10.30
CA PRO A 295 2.90 4.25 9.07
C PRO A 295 4.44 4.19 9.16
N ASP A 296 5.09 3.99 8.02
CA ASP A 296 6.55 4.08 7.88
C ASP A 296 6.96 5.44 7.28
N VAL A 297 8.11 5.53 6.61
CA VAL A 297 8.55 6.71 5.86
C VAL A 297 7.45 7.21 4.90
N HIS A 298 7.46 8.51 4.63
CA HIS A 298 6.44 9.14 3.80
C HIS A 298 6.28 8.44 2.44
N SER A 299 5.02 8.28 2.01
CA SER A 299 4.62 7.62 0.76
C SER A 299 4.97 6.14 0.61
N ARG A 300 5.49 5.47 1.65
CA ARG A 300 5.70 4.02 1.64
C ARG A 300 4.44 3.30 2.13
N LYS A 301 3.80 2.56 1.22
CA LYS A 301 2.59 1.76 1.48
C LYS A 301 2.95 0.35 1.99
N PRO A 302 2.05 -0.34 2.71
CA PRO A 302 2.19 -1.78 2.93
C PRO A 302 2.26 -2.53 1.59
N ASN A 303 3.08 -3.57 1.52
CA ASN A 303 3.04 -4.48 0.39
C ASN A 303 1.80 -5.39 0.51
N LEU A 304 0.96 -5.40 -0.53
CA LEU A 304 -0.33 -6.09 -0.47
C LEU A 304 -0.28 -7.55 -0.96
N ARG A 305 0.88 -8.05 -1.40
CA ARG A 305 0.98 -9.42 -1.94
C ARG A 305 0.45 -10.47 -0.98
N GLY A 306 0.77 -10.36 0.31
CA GLY A 306 0.28 -11.27 1.35
C GLY A 306 -1.24 -11.29 1.41
N LEU A 307 -1.89 -10.12 1.46
CA LEU A 307 -3.35 -10.01 1.54
C LEU A 307 -4.07 -10.53 0.30
N PHE A 308 -3.46 -10.40 -0.89
CA PHE A 308 -4.01 -10.94 -2.12
C PHE A 308 -3.69 -12.41 -2.36
N THR A 309 -2.72 -12.99 -1.62
CA THR A 309 -2.40 -14.43 -1.71
C THR A 309 -3.60 -15.28 -1.31
N ASP A 310 -4.37 -14.83 -0.31
CA ASP A 310 -5.61 -15.51 0.04
C ASP A 310 -6.65 -15.44 -1.08
N VAL A 311 -6.71 -14.33 -1.80
CA VAL A 311 -7.73 -14.07 -2.82
C VAL A 311 -7.41 -14.76 -4.14
N LEU A 312 -6.15 -14.71 -4.58
CA LEU A 312 -5.69 -15.15 -5.90
C LEU A 312 -4.91 -16.48 -5.85
N GLY A 313 -4.60 -16.99 -4.66
CA GLY A 313 -3.75 -18.15 -4.46
C GLY A 313 -2.26 -17.80 -4.44
N PRO A 314 -1.38 -18.75 -4.10
CA PRO A 314 0.07 -18.53 -4.07
C PRO A 314 0.66 -18.41 -5.48
N GLY A 315 1.71 -17.60 -5.63
CA GLY A 315 2.51 -17.52 -6.85
C GLY A 315 1.89 -16.73 -8.01
N PHE A 316 0.80 -16.00 -7.78
CA PHE A 316 0.21 -15.10 -8.76
C PHE A 316 1.20 -14.00 -9.20
N ILE A 317 1.09 -13.59 -10.46
CA ILE A 317 2.00 -12.63 -11.08
C ILE A 317 1.38 -11.23 -10.97
N GLY A 318 2.11 -10.31 -10.33
CA GLY A 318 1.66 -8.94 -10.13
C GLY A 318 2.45 -7.91 -10.94
N LEU A 319 1.80 -6.78 -11.22
CA LEU A 319 2.39 -5.54 -11.69
C LEU A 319 2.09 -4.41 -10.70
N GLU A 320 3.12 -3.70 -10.25
CA GLU A 320 2.97 -2.44 -9.50
C GLU A 320 3.34 -1.25 -10.38
N VAL A 321 2.40 -0.32 -10.60
CA VAL A 321 2.59 0.89 -11.41
C VAL A 321 2.70 2.12 -10.50
N PHE A 322 3.60 3.03 -10.86
CA PHE A 322 4.11 4.10 -9.99
C PHE A 322 4.87 3.55 -8.78
N ALA A 323 5.45 2.37 -8.96
CA ALA A 323 6.18 1.66 -7.92
C ALA A 323 7.42 2.46 -7.48
N ARG A 324 7.76 2.32 -6.20
CA ARG A 324 9.04 2.79 -5.62
C ARG A 324 9.83 1.68 -4.94
N ASN A 325 9.23 0.50 -4.85
CA ASN A 325 9.78 -0.71 -4.28
C ASN A 325 9.59 -1.85 -5.27
N LEU A 326 10.41 -2.89 -5.16
CA LEU A 326 10.23 -4.11 -5.96
C LEU A 326 9.62 -5.23 -5.11
N THR A 327 8.92 -6.13 -5.78
CA THR A 327 8.40 -7.37 -5.20
C THR A 327 8.97 -8.56 -5.99
N ALA A 328 9.47 -9.56 -5.29
CA ALA A 328 10.02 -10.77 -5.91
C ALA A 328 8.98 -11.46 -6.80
N GLY A 329 9.40 -11.83 -8.01
CA GLY A 329 8.53 -12.44 -9.03
C GLY A 329 7.52 -11.49 -9.68
N TRP A 330 7.51 -10.20 -9.33
CA TRP A 330 6.58 -9.22 -9.89
C TRP A 330 7.27 -8.25 -10.86
N TRP A 331 6.44 -7.61 -11.67
CA TRP A 331 6.85 -6.45 -12.44
C TRP A 331 6.57 -5.18 -11.62
N SER A 332 7.48 -4.22 -11.71
CA SER A 332 7.33 -2.91 -11.08
C SER A 332 7.70 -1.83 -12.10
N TRP A 333 6.90 -0.78 -12.20
CA TRP A 333 7.05 0.25 -13.23
C TRP A 333 6.89 1.65 -12.63
N GLY A 334 7.86 2.53 -12.88
CA GLY A 334 7.78 3.94 -12.53
C GLY A 334 9.11 4.68 -12.65
N ASP A 335 9.03 6.00 -12.53
CA ASP A 335 10.21 6.89 -12.56
C ASP A 335 11.14 6.67 -11.35
N GLU A 336 10.60 6.22 -10.22
CA GLU A 336 11.34 6.01 -8.96
C GLU A 336 11.37 4.53 -8.56
N VAL A 337 11.24 3.60 -9.52
CA VAL A 337 11.01 2.17 -9.23
C VAL A 337 12.10 1.50 -8.38
N LEU A 338 13.32 2.04 -8.39
CA LEU A 338 14.46 1.56 -7.60
C LEU A 338 14.74 2.40 -6.34
N GLN A 339 13.88 3.37 -6.00
CA GLN A 339 14.11 4.31 -4.90
C GLN A 339 14.33 3.59 -3.57
N PHE A 340 13.42 2.69 -3.18
CA PHE A 340 13.56 1.94 -1.93
C PHE A 340 14.46 0.72 -2.03
N GLN A 341 15.02 0.45 -3.21
CA GLN A 341 16.05 -0.57 -3.39
C GLN A 341 17.47 -0.06 -3.24
N GLN A 342 17.65 1.26 -3.06
CA GLN A 342 18.99 1.80 -2.81
C GLN A 342 19.56 1.26 -1.48
N PRO A 343 20.87 0.96 -1.40
CA PRO A 343 21.49 0.37 -0.22
C PRO A 343 21.24 1.13 1.09
N GLN A 344 21.12 2.46 1.01
CA GLN A 344 20.81 3.34 2.16
C GLN A 344 19.45 3.08 2.83
N HIS A 345 18.59 2.25 2.22
CA HIS A 345 17.30 1.83 2.79
C HIS A 345 17.36 0.45 3.43
N TRP A 346 18.53 -0.20 3.48
CA TRP A 346 18.68 -1.57 3.95
C TRP A 346 19.86 -1.70 4.92
N VAL A 347 19.68 -2.53 5.95
CA VAL A 347 20.78 -3.04 6.78
C VAL A 347 20.92 -4.52 6.51
N THR A 348 22.15 -4.96 6.22
CA THR A 348 22.52 -6.38 6.15
C THR A 348 23.10 -6.78 7.50
N SER A 349 22.43 -7.65 8.25
CA SER A 349 23.08 -8.33 9.37
C SER A 349 24.04 -9.39 8.83
N SER A 350 25.33 -9.28 9.16
CA SER A 350 26.22 -10.43 8.97
C SER A 350 25.77 -11.55 9.92
N PRO A 351 25.88 -12.84 9.54
CA PRO A 351 25.57 -13.96 10.43
C PRO A 351 26.50 -14.14 11.64
N ALA A 352 27.19 -13.07 12.07
CA ALA A 352 28.18 -13.10 13.15
C ALA A 352 27.87 -11.98 14.15
N GLU A 353 26.97 -12.28 15.07
CA GLU A 353 26.87 -11.78 16.46
C GLU A 353 25.53 -12.31 17.00
N GLN A 354 25.53 -13.61 17.32
CA GLN A 354 24.59 -14.22 18.26
C GLN A 354 25.21 -14.18 19.66
#